data_AF-A0A1G0QKV3-F1
#
_entry.id   AF-A0A1G0QKV3-F1
#
_cell.length_a   1.000
_cell.length_b   1.000
_cell.length_c   1.000
_cell.angle_alpha   90.00
_cell.angle_beta   90.00
_cell.angle_gamma   90.00
#
_symmetry.space_group_name_H-M   'P 1'
#
loop_
_entity.id
_entity.type
_entity.pdbx_description
1 polymer ?
#
loop_
_entity_poly.entity_id
_entity_poly.type
_entity_poly.pdbx_seq_one_letter_code
_entity_poly.pdbx_strand_id
1 'polypeptide(L)'
;MFVNSDADFNQYIEVFYKTLLKKQEGGMFKIDNQRVRRSENFLQFFINKKEIELKVDLINDVAPHYGNFFEDSILGKVDSLRNILSNKMSAVFRYEAKDIADIWIICKNLKCNLREITEEARNKEVGVDPVAIFEILSSFPVNKLDLIKWTKKPDTEIFKKEILQIANDIMYGKDNSLFLKVSK
;
A
#
# COMPACT_ATOMS: atom_id res chain seq x y z
N MET A 1 7.47 10.71 -8.14
CA MET A 1 8.17 9.94 -9.19
C MET A 1 7.66 8.52 -9.09
N PHE A 2 7.01 8.03 -10.14
CA PHE A 2 6.57 6.64 -10.24
C PHE A 2 7.42 5.97 -11.31
N VAL A 3 8.24 5.00 -10.91
CA VAL A 3 9.19 4.29 -11.79
C VAL A 3 8.90 2.79 -11.71
N ASN A 4 8.95 2.12 -12.86
CA ASN A 4 8.74 0.69 -12.96
C ASN A 4 9.85 0.12 -13.85
N SER A 5 10.69 -0.74 -13.26
CA SER A 5 11.82 -1.41 -13.91
C SER A 5 12.67 -0.45 -14.77
N ASP A 6 12.84 0.78 -14.29
CA ASP A 6 13.50 1.84 -15.03
C ASP A 6 15.03 1.75 -14.82
N ALA A 7 15.77 1.63 -15.92
CA ALA A 7 17.23 1.54 -15.89
C ALA A 7 17.89 2.82 -15.34
N ASP A 8 17.20 3.96 -15.45
CA ASP A 8 17.70 5.25 -14.97
C ASP A 8 17.33 5.53 -13.51
N PHE A 9 16.67 4.61 -12.82
CA PHE A 9 16.25 4.78 -11.42
C PHE A 9 17.37 5.28 -10.49
N ASN A 10 18.57 4.71 -10.62
CA ASN A 10 19.70 5.11 -9.80
C ASN A 10 20.16 6.56 -10.09
N GLN A 11 20.05 7.02 -11.34
CA GLN A 11 20.34 8.39 -11.70
C GLN A 11 19.31 9.35 -11.09
N TYR A 12 18.03 8.96 -11.10
CA TYR A 12 16.96 9.74 -10.49
C TYR A 12 17.14 9.86 -8.97
N ILE A 13 17.50 8.78 -8.29
CA ILE A 13 17.85 8.80 -6.87
C ILE A 13 18.99 9.78 -6.62
N GLU A 14 20.06 9.72 -7.41
CA GLU A 14 21.23 10.60 -7.24
C GLU A 14 20.83 12.08 -7.34
N VAL A 15 20.04 12.44 -8.36
CA VAL A 15 19.55 13.82 -8.54
C VAL A 15 18.66 14.24 -7.37
N PHE A 16 17.72 13.38 -6.98
CA PHE A 16 16.79 13.64 -5.88
C PHE A 16 17.52 13.82 -4.54
N TYR A 17 18.39 12.88 -4.19
CA TYR A 17 19.13 12.88 -2.92
C TYR A 17 20.11 14.06 -2.84
N LYS A 18 20.83 14.38 -3.93
CA LYS A 18 21.69 15.59 -4.00
C LYS A 18 20.90 16.87 -3.82
N THR A 19 19.70 16.95 -4.39
CA THR A 19 18.81 18.12 -4.20
C THR A 19 18.37 18.24 -2.75
N LEU A 20 18.07 17.10 -2.11
CA LEU A 20 17.69 17.03 -0.70
C LEU A 20 18.82 17.50 0.23
N LEU A 21 20.07 17.08 -0.03
CA LEU A 21 21.26 17.50 0.74
C LEU A 21 21.48 19.01 0.69
N LYS A 22 21.32 19.64 -0.49
CA LYS A 22 21.41 21.11 -0.61
C LYS A 22 20.34 21.83 0.23
N LYS A 23 19.15 21.26 0.38
CA LYS A 23 18.08 21.83 1.20
C LYS A 23 18.32 21.62 2.70
N GLN A 24 19.01 20.54 3.09
CA GLN A 24 19.46 20.33 4.47
C GLN A 24 20.46 21.40 4.91
N GLU A 25 21.40 21.82 4.04
CA GLU A 25 22.36 22.89 4.35
C GLU A 25 21.67 24.21 4.72
N GLY A 26 20.48 24.46 4.15
CA GLY A 26 19.62 25.60 4.52
C GLY A 26 18.87 25.45 5.86
N GLY A 27 19.12 24.39 6.62
CA GLY A 27 18.56 24.17 7.96
C GLY A 27 17.08 23.77 8.01
N MET A 28 16.46 23.43 6.86
CA MET A 28 15.03 23.11 6.81
C MET A 28 14.65 21.79 7.49
N PHE A 29 15.56 20.82 7.47
CA PHE A 29 15.46 19.49 8.06
C PHE A 29 16.86 18.84 8.14
N LYS A 30 16.97 17.69 8.81
CA LYS A 30 18.19 16.86 8.84
C LYS A 30 17.90 15.46 8.31
N ILE A 31 18.73 14.98 7.40
CA ILE A 31 18.69 13.58 6.94
C ILE A 31 19.46 12.73 7.92
N ASP A 32 18.87 11.62 8.35
CA ASP A 32 19.55 10.62 9.16
C ASP A 32 20.39 9.69 8.27
N ASN A 33 21.67 10.07 8.10
CA ASN A 33 22.61 9.31 7.27
C ASN A 33 22.97 7.94 7.85
N GLN A 34 22.68 7.66 9.13
CA GLN A 34 23.00 6.38 9.75
C GLN A 34 21.97 5.29 9.42
N ARG A 35 20.75 5.68 9.03
CA ARG A 35 19.63 4.78 8.74
C ARG A 35 19.30 4.71 7.24
N VAL A 36 20.25 5.06 6.38
CA VAL A 36 20.11 4.95 4.94
C VAL A 36 20.28 3.49 4.52
N ARG A 37 19.33 2.95 3.76
CA ARG A 37 19.42 1.63 3.14
C ARG A 37 19.29 1.78 1.64
N ARG A 38 20.25 1.26 0.89
CA ARG A 38 20.25 1.32 -0.58
C ARG A 38 20.51 -0.05 -1.17
N SER A 39 19.73 -0.41 -2.18
CA SER A 39 19.98 -1.53 -3.09
C SER A 39 19.70 -1.08 -4.52
N GLU A 40 19.81 -1.99 -5.49
CA GLU A 40 19.62 -1.71 -6.91
C GLU A 40 18.28 -1.03 -7.23
N ASN A 41 17.20 -1.51 -6.60
CA ASN A 41 15.82 -1.09 -6.85
C ASN A 41 15.18 -0.36 -5.66
N PHE A 42 15.97 0.07 -4.66
CA PHE A 42 15.43 0.63 -3.43
C PHE A 42 16.37 1.64 -2.79
N LEU A 43 15.81 2.76 -2.31
CA LEU A 43 16.46 3.67 -1.37
C LEU A 43 15.49 4.01 -0.23
N GLN A 44 15.94 3.83 1.01
CA GLN A 44 15.26 4.29 2.20
C GLN A 44 16.16 5.22 2.99
N PHE A 45 15.56 6.26 3.55
CA PHE A 45 16.21 7.15 4.50
C PHE A 45 15.15 7.87 5.36
N PHE A 46 15.60 8.57 6.39
CA PHE A 46 14.73 9.29 7.32
C PHE A 46 15.10 10.78 7.32
N ILE A 47 14.08 11.63 7.37
CA ILE A 47 14.21 13.08 7.48
C ILE A 47 13.63 13.50 8.82
N ASN A 48 14.39 14.27 9.58
CA ASN A 48 14.01 14.78 10.88
C ASN A 48 13.81 16.30 10.84
N LYS A 49 12.70 16.78 11.39
CA LYS A 49 12.43 18.19 11.62
C LYS A 49 11.76 18.36 12.98
N LYS A 50 12.48 18.97 13.93
CA LYS A 50 12.07 19.03 15.35
C LYS A 50 11.83 17.60 15.87
N GLU A 51 10.66 17.31 16.41
CA GLU A 51 10.25 16.00 16.94
C GLU A 51 9.53 15.13 15.90
N ILE A 52 9.48 15.56 14.63
CA ILE A 52 8.82 14.82 13.56
C ILE A 52 9.88 14.10 12.73
N GLU A 53 9.75 12.78 12.65
CA GLU A 53 10.49 11.91 11.74
C GLU A 53 9.60 11.55 10.55
N LEU A 54 10.10 11.79 9.34
CA LEU A 54 9.51 11.34 8.08
C LEU A 54 10.39 10.26 7.47
N LYS A 55 9.85 9.05 7.36
CA LYS A 55 10.45 7.98 6.60
C LYS A 55 10.16 8.16 5.11
N VAL A 56 11.17 8.04 4.26
CA VAL A 56 11.04 8.11 2.80
C VAL A 56 11.59 6.83 2.18
N ASP A 57 10.76 6.14 1.41
CA ASP A 57 11.10 4.96 0.63
C ASP A 57 10.92 5.28 -0.86
N LEU A 58 11.98 5.10 -1.65
CA LEU A 58 11.97 5.19 -3.12
C LEU A 58 12.18 3.78 -3.67
N ILE A 59 11.26 3.31 -4.51
CA ILE A 59 11.23 1.93 -5.01
C ILE A 59 11.21 2.01 -6.54
N ASN A 60 12.08 1.24 -7.19
CA ASN A 60 11.94 0.89 -8.61
C ASN A 60 11.06 -0.35 -8.67
N ASP A 61 9.78 -0.15 -8.94
CA ASP A 61 8.83 -1.27 -8.88
C ASP A 61 9.15 -2.27 -10.00
N VAL A 62 9.39 -3.53 -9.66
CA VAL A 62 9.65 -4.61 -10.62
C VAL A 62 8.48 -5.57 -10.73
N ALA A 63 7.50 -5.44 -9.84
CA ALA A 63 6.30 -6.26 -9.90
C ALA A 63 5.40 -5.79 -11.06
N PRO A 64 4.59 -6.69 -11.63
CA PRO A 64 3.58 -6.32 -12.61
C PRO A 64 2.67 -5.21 -12.08
N HIS A 65 2.38 -4.21 -12.92
CA HIS A 65 1.45 -3.12 -12.59
C HIS A 65 0.10 -3.37 -13.26
N TYR A 66 -0.98 -3.15 -12.52
CA TYR A 66 -2.35 -3.36 -13.00
C TYR A 66 -3.21 -2.11 -12.85
N GLY A 67 -3.96 -1.78 -13.91
CA GLY A 67 -4.78 -0.57 -13.95
C GLY A 67 -4.00 0.65 -14.44
N ASN A 68 -4.61 1.82 -14.31
CA ASN A 68 -4.05 3.07 -14.81
C ASN A 68 -3.32 3.86 -13.71
N PHE A 69 -2.53 4.84 -14.12
CA PHE A 69 -2.10 5.90 -13.23
C PHE A 69 -3.08 7.06 -13.25
N PHE A 70 -3.14 7.77 -12.14
CA PHE A 70 -3.90 9.01 -12.02
C PHE A 70 -2.94 10.18 -11.79
N GLU A 71 -3.26 11.35 -12.33
CA GLU A 71 -2.53 12.57 -12.03
C GLU A 71 -3.27 13.36 -10.96
N ASP A 72 -2.61 13.59 -9.83
CA ASP A 72 -3.06 14.46 -8.76
C ASP A 72 -2.32 15.80 -8.83
N SER A 73 -3.02 16.91 -8.60
CA SER A 73 -2.45 18.25 -8.73
C SER A 73 -1.34 18.56 -7.71
N ILE A 74 -1.29 17.82 -6.60
CA ILE A 74 -0.33 18.00 -5.52
C ILE A 74 0.69 16.86 -5.52
N LEU A 75 0.21 15.61 -5.59
CA LEU A 75 1.03 14.40 -5.48
C LEU A 75 1.66 13.99 -6.82
N GLY A 76 1.16 14.52 -7.94
CA GLY A 76 1.54 14.11 -9.29
C GLY A 76 0.98 12.73 -9.62
N LYS A 77 1.75 11.94 -10.37
CA LYS A 77 1.39 10.59 -10.76
C LYS A 77 1.22 9.65 -9.56
N VAL A 78 0.00 9.18 -9.32
CA VAL A 78 -0.37 8.23 -8.26
C VAL A 78 -0.94 6.94 -8.84
N ASP A 79 -0.89 5.89 -8.04
CA ASP A 79 -1.31 4.56 -8.43
C ASP A 79 -2.84 4.37 -8.37
N SER A 80 -3.37 3.36 -9.06
CA SER A 80 -4.79 3.01 -8.98
C SER A 80 -5.12 2.21 -7.73
N LEU A 81 -6.37 2.34 -7.27
CA LEU A 81 -6.91 1.48 -6.21
C LEU A 81 -6.84 -0.01 -6.58
N ARG A 82 -6.93 -0.37 -7.87
CA ARG A 82 -6.78 -1.74 -8.37
C ARG A 82 -5.37 -2.28 -8.08
N ASN A 83 -4.33 -1.55 -8.49
CA ASN A 83 -2.95 -1.96 -8.23
C ASN A 83 -2.62 -1.98 -6.74
N ILE A 84 -3.09 -0.97 -6.00
CA ILE A 84 -2.87 -0.90 -4.55
C ILE A 84 -3.54 -2.09 -3.87
N LEU A 85 -4.78 -2.44 -4.23
CA LEU A 85 -5.47 -3.59 -3.67
C LEU A 85 -4.73 -4.90 -3.96
N SER A 86 -4.27 -5.13 -5.19
CA SER A 86 -3.51 -6.34 -5.52
C SER A 86 -2.15 -6.40 -4.79
N ASN A 87 -1.49 -5.25 -4.57
CA ASN A 87 -0.29 -5.17 -3.73
C ASN A 87 -0.58 -5.47 -2.25
N LYS A 88 -1.73 -5.04 -1.73
CA LYS A 88 -2.12 -5.35 -0.35
C LYS A 88 -2.50 -6.82 -0.17
N MET A 89 -3.19 -7.39 -1.15
CA MET A 89 -3.51 -8.82 -1.16
C MET A 89 -2.26 -9.69 -1.30
N SER A 90 -1.25 -9.26 -2.06
CA SER A 90 0.01 -10.02 -2.16
C SER A 90 0.81 -10.01 -0.86
N ALA A 91 0.71 -8.94 -0.06
CA ALA A 91 1.40 -8.80 1.22
C ALA A 91 0.62 -9.34 2.44
N VAL A 92 -0.57 -9.92 2.25
CA VAL A 92 -1.49 -10.27 3.36
C VAL A 92 -0.88 -11.22 4.40
N PHE A 93 0.05 -12.09 3.97
CA PHE A 93 0.77 -13.05 4.83
C PHE A 93 1.66 -12.40 5.90
N ARG A 94 1.88 -11.09 5.83
CA ARG A 94 2.59 -10.35 6.89
C ARG A 94 1.72 -10.14 8.14
N TYR A 95 0.41 -10.38 8.05
CA TYR A 95 -0.56 -10.17 9.13
C TYR A 95 -0.52 -8.76 9.74
N GLU A 96 -0.12 -7.78 8.94
CA GLU A 96 -0.04 -6.38 9.31
C GLU A 96 -1.44 -5.77 9.37
N ALA A 97 -1.80 -5.21 10.53
CA ALA A 97 -3.15 -4.69 10.76
C ALA A 97 -3.53 -3.60 9.75
N LYS A 98 -2.56 -2.77 9.35
CA LYS A 98 -2.76 -1.69 8.37
C LYS A 98 -3.10 -2.22 6.98
N ASP A 99 -2.47 -3.31 6.54
CA ASP A 99 -2.74 -3.85 5.21
C ASP A 99 -4.18 -4.41 5.13
N ILE A 100 -4.66 -5.03 6.20
CA ILE A 100 -6.04 -5.53 6.28
C ILE A 100 -7.05 -4.37 6.35
N ALA A 101 -6.73 -3.31 7.09
CA ALA A 101 -7.52 -2.08 7.09
C ALA A 101 -7.56 -1.40 5.71
N ASP A 102 -6.45 -1.39 4.98
CA ASP A 102 -6.37 -0.84 3.63
C ASP A 102 -7.23 -1.66 2.65
N ILE A 103 -7.13 -3.00 2.67
CA ILE A 103 -8.00 -3.89 1.89
C ILE A 103 -9.47 -3.57 2.16
N TRP A 104 -9.84 -3.48 3.43
CA TRP A 104 -11.21 -3.15 3.84
C TRP A 104 -11.70 -1.83 3.24
N ILE A 105 -10.94 -0.74 3.42
CA ILE A 105 -11.33 0.58 2.92
C ILE A 105 -11.36 0.63 1.40
N ILE A 106 -10.40 0.00 0.72
CA ILE A 106 -10.37 -0.02 -0.75
C ILE A 106 -11.58 -0.78 -1.29
N CYS A 107 -11.92 -1.95 -0.73
CA CYS A 107 -13.11 -2.69 -1.13
C CYS A 107 -14.40 -1.89 -0.89
N LYS A 108 -14.48 -1.04 0.14
CA LYS A 108 -15.66 -0.16 0.28
C LYS A 108 -15.81 0.85 -0.85
N ASN A 109 -14.73 1.21 -1.55
CA ASN A 109 -14.69 2.30 -2.53
C ASN A 109 -14.35 1.86 -3.97
N LEU A 110 -14.07 0.58 -4.20
CA LEU A 110 -13.68 0.05 -5.50
C LEU A 110 -14.65 -1.03 -5.99
N LYS A 111 -15.40 -0.74 -7.05
CA LYS A 111 -16.10 -1.78 -7.81
C LYS A 111 -15.07 -2.60 -8.59
N CYS A 112 -14.94 -3.87 -8.27
CA CYS A 112 -14.02 -4.79 -8.95
C CYS A 112 -14.50 -6.25 -8.84
N ASN A 113 -13.92 -7.11 -9.67
CA ASN A 113 -14.04 -8.55 -9.55
C ASN A 113 -12.88 -9.09 -8.67
N LEU A 114 -13.17 -9.73 -7.54
CA LEU A 114 -12.13 -10.13 -6.59
C LEU A 114 -11.34 -11.34 -7.07
N ARG A 115 -11.86 -12.17 -8.00
CA ARG A 115 -11.08 -13.22 -8.65
C ARG A 115 -9.93 -12.62 -9.44
N GLU A 116 -10.20 -11.61 -10.26
CA GLU A 116 -9.17 -10.91 -11.03
C GLU A 116 -8.10 -10.31 -10.12
N ILE A 117 -8.50 -9.62 -9.05
CA ILE A 117 -7.55 -9.02 -8.10
C ILE A 117 -6.69 -10.07 -7.41
N THR A 118 -7.26 -11.23 -7.05
CA THR A 118 -6.49 -12.33 -6.47
C THR A 118 -5.50 -12.93 -7.48
N GLU A 119 -5.87 -13.04 -8.75
CA GLU A 119 -4.95 -13.49 -9.81
C GLU A 119 -3.79 -12.49 -10.01
N GLU A 120 -4.08 -11.19 -9.99
CA GLU A 120 -3.04 -10.15 -10.02
C GLU A 120 -2.09 -10.25 -8.83
N ALA A 121 -2.62 -10.44 -7.62
CA ALA A 121 -1.82 -10.59 -6.41
C ALA A 121 -0.92 -11.83 -6.49
N ARG A 122 -1.42 -12.94 -7.06
CA ARG A 122 -0.64 -14.16 -7.30
C ARG A 122 0.48 -13.96 -8.31
N ASN A 123 0.27 -13.15 -9.35
CA ASN A 123 1.34 -12.83 -10.30
C ASN A 123 2.45 -11.98 -9.68
N LYS A 124 2.16 -11.27 -8.57
CA LYS A 124 3.13 -10.47 -7.82
C LYS A 124 3.85 -11.24 -6.73
N GLU A 125 3.17 -12.16 -6.06
CA GLU A 125 3.74 -12.96 -4.97
C GLU A 125 3.29 -14.42 -5.08
N VAL A 126 4.28 -15.31 -5.12
CA VAL A 126 4.03 -16.75 -5.26
C VAL A 126 3.47 -17.28 -3.94
N GLY A 127 2.38 -18.03 -4.02
CA GLY A 127 1.71 -18.59 -2.83
C GLY A 127 0.47 -17.82 -2.39
N VAL A 128 0.12 -16.71 -3.06
CA VAL A 128 -1.19 -16.08 -2.88
C VAL A 128 -2.27 -16.98 -3.48
N ASP A 129 -3.16 -17.45 -2.60
CA ASP A 129 -4.30 -18.28 -2.94
C ASP A 129 -5.56 -17.79 -2.19
N PRO A 130 -6.75 -17.90 -2.82
CA PRO A 130 -8.02 -17.50 -2.18
C PRO A 130 -8.27 -18.12 -0.81
N VAL A 131 -7.89 -19.39 -0.59
CA VAL A 131 -8.11 -20.09 0.69
C VAL A 131 -7.29 -19.45 1.80
N ALA A 132 -6.00 -19.25 1.57
CA ALA A 132 -5.12 -18.58 2.52
C ALA A 132 -5.58 -17.15 2.84
N ILE A 133 -5.99 -16.37 1.82
CA ILE A 133 -6.51 -15.03 2.04
C ILE A 133 -7.79 -15.08 2.88
N PHE A 134 -8.71 -16.01 2.58
CA PHE A 134 -9.94 -16.19 3.35
C PHE A 134 -9.64 -16.48 4.82
N GLU A 135 -8.74 -17.42 5.10
CA GLU A 135 -8.35 -17.77 6.47
C GLU A 135 -7.80 -16.56 7.21
N ILE A 136 -6.84 -15.83 6.61
CA ILE A 136 -6.21 -14.67 7.24
C ILE A 136 -7.23 -13.57 7.56
N LEU A 137 -8.08 -13.23 6.58
CA LEU A 137 -9.06 -12.16 6.73
C LEU A 137 -10.17 -12.55 7.71
N SER A 138 -10.71 -13.77 7.60
CA SER A 138 -11.82 -14.23 8.46
C SER A 138 -11.38 -14.46 9.92
N SER A 139 -10.11 -14.80 10.15
CA SER A 139 -9.55 -15.01 11.49
C SER A 139 -8.84 -13.77 12.06
N PHE A 140 -8.92 -12.60 11.40
CA PHE A 140 -8.19 -11.42 11.84
C PHE A 140 -8.67 -10.95 13.23
N PRO A 141 -7.78 -10.82 14.22
CA PRO A 141 -8.17 -10.43 15.56
C PRO A 141 -8.44 -8.92 15.63
N VAL A 142 -9.70 -8.53 15.87
CA VAL A 142 -10.15 -7.12 15.81
C VAL A 142 -9.46 -6.17 16.79
N ASN A 143 -8.89 -6.68 17.89
CA ASN A 143 -8.08 -5.88 18.82
C ASN A 143 -6.77 -5.37 18.17
N LYS A 144 -6.28 -6.00 17.09
CA LYS A 144 -5.15 -5.45 16.32
C LYS A 144 -5.46 -4.12 15.66
N LEU A 145 -6.74 -3.74 15.51
CA LEU A 145 -7.11 -2.41 15.03
C LEU A 145 -6.64 -1.29 15.97
N ASP A 146 -6.40 -1.58 17.25
CA ASP A 146 -5.86 -0.63 18.23
C ASP A 146 -4.40 -0.24 17.94
N LEU A 147 -3.69 -1.02 17.13
CA LEU A 147 -2.31 -0.73 16.72
C LEU A 147 -2.23 0.35 15.62
N ILE A 148 -3.37 0.70 15.03
CA ILE A 148 -3.47 1.66 13.92
C ILE A 148 -3.83 3.04 14.50
N LYS A 149 -3.11 4.07 14.06
CA LYS A 149 -3.43 5.46 14.37
C LYS A 149 -4.59 5.93 13.48
N TRP A 150 -5.82 5.72 13.94
CA TRP A 150 -7.03 6.14 13.22
C TRP A 150 -7.30 7.64 13.38
N THR A 151 -7.78 8.28 12.31
CA THR A 151 -8.48 9.59 12.43
C THR A 151 -9.88 9.40 13.00
N LYS A 152 -10.60 8.37 12.52
CA LYS A 152 -11.87 7.88 13.05
C LYS A 152 -11.83 6.36 13.08
N LYS A 153 -11.74 5.78 14.27
CA LYS A 153 -11.71 4.33 14.44
C LYS A 153 -13.05 3.73 13.99
N PRO A 154 -13.05 2.63 13.21
CA PRO A 154 -14.27 1.98 12.81
C PRO A 154 -14.94 1.25 13.98
N ASP A 155 -16.25 1.05 13.86
CA ASP A 155 -16.97 0.12 14.70
C ASP A 155 -16.47 -1.31 14.44
N THR A 156 -16.14 -2.04 15.52
CA THR A 156 -15.49 -3.34 15.42
C THR A 156 -16.41 -4.43 14.86
N GLU A 157 -17.71 -4.35 15.16
CA GLU A 157 -18.68 -5.33 14.65
C GLU A 157 -18.95 -5.11 13.17
N ILE A 158 -19.06 -3.85 12.75
CA ILE A 158 -19.14 -3.50 11.33
C ILE A 158 -17.89 -3.98 10.60
N PHE A 159 -16.69 -3.67 11.11
CA PHE A 159 -15.45 -4.09 10.50
C PHE A 159 -15.38 -5.62 10.34
N LYS A 160 -15.68 -6.37 11.40
CA LYS A 160 -15.65 -7.84 11.40
C LYS A 160 -16.60 -8.43 10.36
N LYS A 161 -17.83 -7.91 10.30
CA LYS A 161 -18.83 -8.34 9.32
C LYS A 161 -18.36 -8.07 7.89
N GLU A 162 -17.86 -6.86 7.63
CA GLU A 162 -17.47 -6.43 6.29
C GLU A 162 -16.19 -7.12 5.79
N ILE A 163 -15.20 -7.35 6.67
CA ILE A 163 -14.02 -8.15 6.34
C ILE A 163 -14.39 -9.60 6.03
N LEU A 164 -15.29 -10.20 6.80
CA LEU A 164 -15.77 -11.55 6.51
C LEU A 164 -16.51 -11.61 5.16
N GLN A 165 -17.26 -10.56 4.80
CA GLN A 165 -17.90 -10.45 3.48
C GLN A 165 -16.86 -10.40 2.36
N ILE A 166 -15.82 -9.56 2.48
CA ILE A 166 -14.71 -9.51 1.51
C ILE A 166 -14.02 -10.86 1.40
N ALA A 167 -13.72 -11.51 2.53
CA ALA A 167 -13.07 -12.82 2.55
C ALA A 167 -13.89 -13.87 1.78
N ASN A 168 -15.21 -13.90 1.98
CA ASN A 168 -16.10 -14.79 1.24
C ASN A 168 -16.12 -14.47 -0.26
N ASP A 169 -16.19 -13.21 -0.64
CA ASP A 169 -16.18 -12.84 -2.06
C ASP A 169 -14.87 -13.27 -2.75
N ILE A 170 -13.74 -13.17 -2.05
CA ILE A 170 -12.44 -13.68 -2.51
C ILE A 170 -12.49 -15.21 -2.67
N MET A 171 -12.92 -15.93 -1.63
CA MET A 171 -12.97 -17.41 -1.61
C MET A 171 -13.79 -17.97 -2.78
N TYR A 172 -14.92 -17.33 -3.09
CA TYR A 172 -15.81 -17.76 -4.17
C TYR A 172 -15.52 -17.07 -5.52
N GLY A 173 -14.53 -16.17 -5.57
CA GLY A 173 -14.16 -15.41 -6.76
C GLY A 173 -15.32 -14.58 -7.33
N LYS A 174 -16.01 -13.84 -6.47
CA LYS A 174 -17.18 -13.01 -6.80
C LYS A 174 -16.76 -11.56 -7.07
N ASP A 175 -17.70 -10.79 -7.61
CA ASP A 175 -17.60 -9.34 -7.56
C ASP A 175 -17.60 -8.85 -6.11
N ASN A 176 -16.87 -7.77 -5.85
CA ASN A 176 -16.84 -7.13 -4.54
C ASN A 176 -18.24 -6.61 -4.16
N SER A 177 -18.91 -7.36 -3.28
CA SER A 177 -20.27 -7.06 -2.85
C SER A 177 -20.34 -5.98 -1.76
N LEU A 178 -19.20 -5.59 -1.18
CA LEU A 178 -19.12 -4.54 -0.17
C LEU A 178 -19.11 -3.11 -0.77
N PHE A 179 -18.83 -2.98 -2.07
CA PHE A 179 -18.68 -1.68 -2.71
C PHE A 179 -19.88 -0.76 -2.42
N LEU A 180 -19.61 0.33 -1.71
CA LEU A 180 -20.58 1.38 -1.46
C LEU A 180 -20.48 2.39 -2.59
N LYS A 181 -21.60 2.64 -3.28
CA LYS A 181 -21.72 3.85 -4.11
C LYS A 181 -21.72 5.05 -3.18
N VAL A 182 -20.59 5.74 -3.06
CA VAL A 182 -20.62 7.10 -2.54
C VAL A 182 -21.28 7.94 -3.62
N SER A 183 -22.53 8.36 -3.39
CA SER A 183 -23.17 9.40 -4.18
C SER A 183 -22.27 10.63 -4.13
N LYS A 184 -21.66 10.97 -5.27
CA LYS A 184 -20.92 12.22 -5.43
C LYS A 184 -21.84 13.42 -5.26
#